data_AF-A0A959CAD6-F1
#
_entry.id   AF-A0A959CAD6-F1
#
_cell.length_a   1.000
_cell.length_b   1.000
_cell.length_c   1.000
_cell.angle_alpha   90.00
_cell.angle_beta   90.00
_cell.angle_gamma   90.00
#
_symmetry.space_group_name_H-M   'P 1'
#
loop_
_entity.id
_entity.type
_entity.pdbx_description
1 polymer ?
#
loop_
_entity_poly.entity_id
_entity_poly.type
_entity_poly.pdbx_seq_one_letter_code
_entity_poly.pdbx_strand_id
1 'polypeptide(L)'
;MKKPLFFFALLLPLCFAFTTPQNDRSDDGCRAPLHPTLTSQYGGSATFEWDDCSCGGNYHVYYTKNGQTSAEYMTGNAEITVNGLTTGTYQFHFYTECGT
;
A
#
# COMPACT_ATOMS: atom_id res chain seq x y z
N MET A 1 -3.55 33.91 3.94
CA MET A 1 -3.03 32.61 3.45
C MET A 1 -4.16 31.60 3.49
N LYS A 2 -4.51 31.05 2.33
CA LYS A 2 -5.65 30.13 2.14
C LYS A 2 -5.29 28.77 2.72
N LYS A 3 -5.98 28.34 3.79
CA LYS A 3 -5.94 26.96 4.26
C LYS A 3 -6.61 26.09 3.19
N PRO A 4 -5.97 25.03 2.66
CA PRO A 4 -6.67 24.14 1.75
C PRO A 4 -7.80 23.47 2.53
N LEU A 5 -9.01 23.75 2.06
CA LEU A 5 -10.28 23.24 2.54
C LEU A 5 -10.25 21.73 2.31
N PHE A 6 -10.05 20.94 3.37
CA PHE A 6 -10.28 19.49 3.33
C PHE A 6 -11.77 19.28 3.06
N PHE A 7 -12.10 19.02 1.80
CA PHE A 7 -13.44 18.63 1.39
C PHE A 7 -13.63 17.19 1.87
N PHE A 8 -14.15 17.04 3.10
CA PHE A 8 -14.67 15.77 3.58
C PHE A 8 -16.00 15.50 2.86
N ALA A 9 -15.91 15.06 1.60
CA ALA A 9 -17.06 14.56 0.87
C ALA A 9 -17.45 13.21 1.48
N LEU A 10 -18.46 13.25 2.35
CA LEU A 10 -19.14 12.09 2.91
C LEU A 10 -19.93 11.37 1.79
N LEU A 11 -19.22 10.65 0.92
CA LEU A 11 -19.77 9.66 0.00
C LEU A 11 -19.61 8.31 0.69
N LEU A 12 -20.73 7.63 0.99
CA LEU A 12 -20.78 6.32 1.65
C LEU A 12 -19.62 5.43 1.16
N PRO A 13 -18.61 5.14 2.01
CA PRO A 13 -17.48 4.35 1.54
C PRO A 13 -18.02 2.93 1.39
N LEU A 14 -17.85 2.36 0.20
CA LEU A 14 -17.75 0.90 0.06
C LEU A 14 -16.83 0.46 1.21
N CYS A 15 -17.35 -0.26 2.21
CA CYS A 15 -16.63 -0.52 3.47
C CYS A 15 -15.41 -1.42 3.20
N PHE A 16 -14.33 -0.78 2.79
CA PHE A 16 -13.02 -1.35 2.63
C PHE A 16 -12.23 -0.98 3.88
N ALA A 17 -12.07 -1.94 4.77
CA ALA A 17 -11.26 -1.74 5.97
C ALA A 17 -9.84 -2.26 5.69
N PHE A 18 -8.84 -1.42 5.93
CA PHE A 18 -7.45 -1.84 5.90
C PHE A 18 -6.94 -1.98 7.33
N THR A 19 -6.18 -3.04 7.58
CA THR A 19 -5.31 -3.08 8.77
C THR A 19 -4.03 -2.31 8.49
N THR A 20 -3.29 -1.96 9.54
CA THR A 20 -1.95 -1.36 9.39
C THR A 20 -1.10 -2.22 8.46
N PRO A 21 -0.45 -1.63 7.44
CA PRO A 21 0.35 -2.43 6.54
C PRO A 21 1.53 -3.07 7.26
N GLN A 22 1.82 -4.31 6.90
CA GLN A 22 2.87 -5.09 7.54
C GLN A 22 4.10 -5.18 6.65
N ASN A 23 5.25 -5.11 7.31
CA ASN A 23 6.56 -5.33 6.72
C ASN A 23 7.04 -6.69 7.22
N ASP A 24 7.08 -7.70 6.34
CA ASP A 24 7.16 -9.11 6.72
C ASP A 24 8.35 -9.88 6.14
N ARG A 25 9.19 -9.26 5.29
CA ARG A 25 10.41 -9.89 4.76
C ARG A 25 11.67 -9.19 5.27
N SER A 26 12.44 -9.89 6.10
CA SER A 26 13.64 -9.37 6.77
C SER A 26 14.97 -9.93 6.25
N ASP A 27 14.98 -10.78 5.21
CA ASP A 27 16.11 -11.71 4.97
C ASP A 27 16.95 -11.46 3.71
N ASP A 28 16.68 -10.42 2.92
CA ASP A 28 17.39 -10.18 1.64
C ASP A 28 18.45 -9.06 1.72
N GLY A 29 18.90 -8.69 2.93
CA GLY A 29 19.88 -7.62 3.13
C GLY A 29 19.35 -6.20 2.88
N CYS A 30 18.08 -6.07 2.47
CA CYS A 30 17.40 -4.80 2.33
C CYS A 30 16.35 -4.55 3.40
N ARG A 31 16.27 -3.28 3.82
CA ARG A 31 15.24 -2.83 4.74
C ARG A 31 13.95 -2.68 3.96
N ALA A 32 12.93 -3.41 4.36
CA ALA A 32 11.62 -3.25 3.76
C ALA A 32 10.99 -1.89 4.12
N PRO A 33 9.95 -1.46 3.38
CA PRO A 33 9.44 -0.09 3.43
C PRO A 33 9.05 0.36 4.83
N LEU A 34 9.32 1.64 5.13
CA LEU A 34 8.94 2.26 6.39
C LEU A 34 7.73 3.16 6.21
N HIS A 35 6.93 3.22 7.27
CA HIS A 35 5.73 4.06 7.34
C HIS A 35 4.79 3.96 6.13
N PRO A 36 4.47 2.74 5.64
CA PRO A 36 3.47 2.59 4.58
C PRO A 36 2.15 3.20 5.04
N THR A 37 1.65 4.15 4.26
CA THR A 37 0.49 4.97 4.57
C THR A 37 -0.49 4.91 3.41
N LEU A 38 -1.77 4.71 3.70
CA LEU A 38 -2.84 4.85 2.71
C LEU A 38 -3.10 6.34 2.46
N THR A 39 -2.85 6.81 1.23
CA THR A 39 -3.00 8.22 0.85
C THR A 39 -4.29 8.49 0.08
N SER A 40 -4.81 7.48 -0.63
CA SER A 40 -6.09 7.58 -1.35
C SER A 40 -6.83 6.25 -1.37
N GLN A 41 -8.15 6.32 -1.36
CA GLN A 41 -9.03 5.17 -1.48
C GLN A 41 -10.31 5.58 -2.18
N TYR A 42 -10.55 5.06 -3.38
CA TYR A 42 -11.72 5.40 -4.15
C TYR A 42 -12.01 4.36 -5.24
N GLY A 43 -13.28 4.08 -5.54
CA GLY A 43 -13.65 3.33 -6.76
C GLY A 43 -13.08 1.92 -6.89
N GLY A 44 -12.79 1.23 -5.78
CA GLY A 44 -12.14 -0.09 -5.82
C GLY A 44 -10.63 -0.01 -6.04
N SER A 45 -10.01 1.13 -5.75
CA SER A 45 -8.56 1.27 -5.68
C SER A 45 -8.11 1.82 -4.33
N ALA A 46 -6.84 1.55 -4.02
CA ALA A 46 -6.13 2.06 -2.87
C ALA A 46 -4.72 2.48 -3.29
N THR A 47 -4.32 3.69 -2.91
CA THR A 47 -2.99 4.22 -3.15
C THR A 47 -2.24 4.29 -1.84
N PHE A 48 -1.00 3.80 -1.87
CA PHE A 48 -0.10 3.75 -0.72
C PHE A 48 1.20 4.45 -1.07
N GLU A 49 1.75 5.15 -0.09
CA GLU A 49 3.08 5.76 -0.11
C GLU A 49 3.89 5.26 1.09
N TRP A 50 5.21 5.27 0.98
CA TRP A 50 6.14 4.90 2.06
C TRP A 50 7.46 5.67 1.94
N ASP A 51 8.32 5.53 2.94
CA ASP A 51 9.67 6.10 2.87
C ASP A 51 10.55 5.29 1.91
N ASP A 52 11.21 5.97 0.98
CA ASP A 52 12.16 5.36 0.05
C ASP A 52 13.35 4.73 0.82
N CYS A 53 13.62 3.45 0.57
CA CYS A 53 14.75 2.72 1.13
C CYS A 53 16.11 3.20 0.58
N SER A 54 16.13 4.00 -0.51
CA SER A 54 17.34 4.44 -1.24
C SER A 54 18.24 3.29 -1.69
N CYS A 55 17.71 2.08 -1.73
CA CYS A 55 18.45 0.84 -1.90
C CYS A 55 18.53 0.37 -3.36
N GLY A 56 17.97 1.15 -4.30
CA GLY A 56 18.02 0.87 -5.75
C GLY A 56 17.21 -0.35 -6.19
N GLY A 57 16.35 -0.88 -5.31
CA GLY A 57 15.50 -2.06 -5.55
C GLY A 57 14.08 -1.74 -6.01
N ASN A 58 13.31 -2.79 -6.28
CA ASN A 58 11.87 -2.70 -6.51
C ASN A 58 11.11 -2.94 -5.19
N TYR A 59 9.98 -2.28 -5.05
CA TYR A 59 9.03 -2.54 -3.98
C TYR A 59 7.95 -3.49 -4.47
N HIS A 60 7.58 -4.41 -3.59
CA HIS A 60 6.55 -5.39 -3.82
C HIS A 60 5.45 -5.22 -2.79
N VAL A 61 4.21 -5.27 -3.27
CA VAL A 61 3.01 -5.12 -2.47
C VAL A 61 2.06 -6.26 -2.79
N TYR A 62 1.53 -6.90 -1.77
CA TYR A 62 0.45 -7.86 -1.92
C TYR A 62 -0.54 -7.70 -0.78
N TYR A 63 -1.70 -8.34 -0.89
CA TYR A 63 -2.69 -8.31 0.16
C TYR A 63 -3.26 -9.68 0.48
N THR A 64 -3.75 -9.82 1.70
CA THR A 64 -4.60 -10.93 2.11
C THR A 64 -6.04 -10.45 2.31
N LYS A 65 -7.00 -11.20 1.74
CA LYS A 65 -8.44 -10.99 1.91
C LYS A 65 -9.09 -12.33 2.21
N ASN A 66 -9.80 -12.44 3.34
CA ASN A 66 -10.45 -13.70 3.77
C ASN A 66 -9.51 -14.92 3.75
N GLY A 67 -8.24 -14.72 4.14
CA GLY A 67 -7.22 -15.78 4.13
C GLY A 67 -6.68 -16.16 2.75
N GLN A 68 -7.05 -15.44 1.68
CA GLN A 68 -6.50 -15.63 0.34
C GLN A 68 -5.51 -14.51 0.01
N THR A 69 -4.32 -14.90 -0.47
CA THR A 69 -3.26 -13.98 -0.88
C THR A 69 -3.44 -13.56 -2.34
N SER A 70 -3.25 -12.28 -2.63
CA SER A 70 -3.26 -11.75 -4.00
C SER A 70 -2.00 -12.12 -4.78
N ALA A 71 -2.02 -11.85 -6.09
CA ALA A 71 -0.77 -11.67 -6.82
C ALA A 71 -0.01 -10.46 -6.28
N GLU A 72 1.31 -10.47 -6.47
CA GLU A 72 2.20 -9.36 -6.11
C GLU A 72 2.10 -8.24 -7.16
N TYR A 73 2.18 -7.01 -6.65
CA TYR A 73 2.28 -5.78 -7.43
C TYR A 73 3.70 -5.23 -7.22
N MET A 74 4.35 -4.81 -8.30
CA MET A 74 5.73 -4.31 -8.25
C MET A 74 5.82 -2.86 -8.73
N THR A 75 6.64 -2.06 -8.08
CA THR A 75 6.93 -0.68 -8.46
C THR A 75 8.37 -0.31 -8.11
N GLY A 76 9.01 0.55 -8.91
CA GLY A 76 10.30 1.15 -8.56
C GLY A 76 10.18 2.45 -7.75
N ASN A 77 8.95 2.97 -7.58
CA ASN A 77 8.69 4.20 -6.85
C ASN A 77 8.25 3.89 -5.42
N ALA A 78 8.44 4.85 -4.49
CA ALA A 78 7.91 4.76 -3.12
C ALA A 78 6.38 5.02 -3.02
N GLU A 79 5.65 4.63 -4.07
CA GLU A 79 4.20 4.76 -4.20
C GLU A 79 3.66 3.64 -5.10
N ILE A 80 2.48 3.10 -4.75
CA ILE A 80 1.71 2.23 -5.64
C ILE A 80 0.21 2.44 -5.52
N THR A 81 -0.50 2.29 -6.63
CA THR A 81 -1.97 2.17 -6.65
C THR A 81 -2.38 0.75 -7.00
N VAL A 82 -3.09 0.10 -6.08
CA VAL A 82 -3.69 -1.22 -6.26
C VAL A 82 -5.13 -1.06 -6.69
N ASN A 83 -5.49 -1.64 -7.83
CA ASN A 83 -6.81 -1.54 -8.46
C ASN A 83 -7.58 -2.86 -8.41
N GLY A 84 -8.89 -2.81 -8.66
CA GLY A 84 -9.74 -4.01 -8.75
C GLY A 84 -10.14 -4.58 -7.39
N LEU A 85 -10.01 -3.79 -6.32
CA LEU A 85 -10.44 -4.16 -4.98
C LEU A 85 -11.98 -4.18 -4.94
N THR A 86 -12.53 -5.24 -4.36
CA THR A 86 -13.96 -5.43 -4.10
C THR A 86 -14.25 -5.30 -2.62
N THR A 87 -15.43 -4.85 -2.22
CA THR A 87 -15.75 -4.58 -0.80
C THR A 87 -15.26 -5.68 0.14
N GLY A 88 -14.61 -5.29 1.26
CA GLY A 88 -14.09 -6.24 2.25
C GLY A 88 -12.92 -5.69 3.06
N THR A 89 -12.39 -6.53 3.95
CA THR A 89 -11.22 -6.18 4.77
C THR A 89 -9.96 -6.77 4.17
N TYR A 90 -8.90 -5.97 4.11
CA TYR A 90 -7.64 -6.31 3.48
C TYR A 90 -6.48 -6.05 4.44
N GLN A 91 -5.49 -6.94 4.45
CA GLN A 91 -4.20 -6.69 5.06
C GLN A 91 -3.18 -6.55 3.95
N PHE A 92 -2.53 -5.39 3.84
CA PHE A 92 -1.49 -5.16 2.85
C PHE A 92 -0.11 -5.43 3.44
N HIS A 93 0.75 -6.00 2.62
CA HIS A 93 2.09 -6.43 2.96
C HIS A 93 3.07 -5.77 2.00
N PHE A 94 4.16 -5.26 2.53
CA PHE A 94 5.15 -4.47 1.80
C PHE A 94 6.55 -5.04 2.05
N TYR A 95 7.28 -5.34 0.98
CA TYR A 95 8.69 -5.69 1.07
C TYR A 95 9.49 -5.10 -0.08
N THR A 96 10.80 -5.09 0.07
CA THR A 96 11.73 -4.59 -0.94
C THR A 96 12.57 -5.73 -1.48
N GLU A 97 12.70 -5.79 -2.79
CA GLU A 97 13.66 -6.65 -3.48
C GLU A 97 14.78 -5.76 -4.03
N CYS A 98 15.98 -5.92 -3.49
CA CYS A 98 17.15 -5.22 -4.01
C CYS A 98 17.81 -6.02 -5.12
N GLY A 99 18.11 -5.35 -6.24
CA GLY A 99 18.91 -5.94 -7.30
C GLY A 99 20.28 -6.31 -6.75
N THR A 100 20.63 -7.60 -6.84
CA THR A 100 21.98 -8.12 -6.59
C THR A 100 23.00 -7.55 -7.57
#